data_AF-A0A6B3EDN4-F1
#
_entry.id   AF-A0A6B3EDN4-F1
#
_cell.length_a   1.000
_cell.length_b   1.000
_cell.length_c   1.000
_cell.angle_alpha   90.00
_cell.angle_beta   90.00
_cell.angle_gamma   90.00
#
_symmetry.space_group_name_H-M   'P 1'
#
loop_
_entity.id
_entity.type
_entity.pdbx_description
1 polymer ?
#
loop_
_entity_poly.entity_id
_entity_poly.type
_entity_poly.pdbx_seq_one_letter_code
_entity_poly.pdbx_strand_id
1 'polypeptide(L)'
;LDLSELEKIFVEAGLGTTADIDYIKDAKGGLGLFLRSLTGLEREAAALAFDTFQQGKAFTANQLRFVNELIDYLARNGTIDVDALYESPFTALAPTGPEAIFPE
;
A
#
# COMPACT_ATOMS: atom_id res chain seq x y z
N LEU A 1 -16.24 -0.14 -11.84
CA LEU A 1 -16.07 1.32 -11.88
C LEU A 1 -14.60 1.59 -12.12
N ASP A 2 -14.27 2.36 -13.16
CA ASP A 2 -12.89 2.76 -13.43
C ASP A 2 -12.55 4.07 -12.68
N LEU A 3 -11.27 4.36 -12.45
CA LEU A 3 -10.82 5.52 -11.70
C LEU A 3 -11.27 6.84 -12.35
N SER A 4 -11.25 6.91 -13.69
CA SER A 4 -11.74 8.08 -14.42
C SER A 4 -13.26 8.31 -14.29
N GLU A 5 -14.03 7.26 -14.03
CA GLU A 5 -15.46 7.37 -13.76
C GLU A 5 -15.70 7.89 -12.33
N LEU A 6 -14.89 7.42 -11.37
CA LEU A 6 -14.92 7.92 -10.00
C LEU A 6 -14.55 9.40 -9.89
N GLU A 7 -13.55 9.85 -10.66
CA GLU A 7 -13.18 11.28 -10.75
C GLU A 7 -14.36 12.15 -11.16
N LYS A 8 -15.13 11.72 -12.18
CA LYS A 8 -16.33 12.44 -12.63
C LYS A 8 -17.39 12.51 -11.54
N ILE A 9 -17.68 11.39 -10.87
CA ILE A 9 -18.65 11.32 -9.78
C ILE A 9 -18.27 12.28 -8.65
N PHE A 10 -16.99 12.37 -8.29
CA PHE A 10 -16.52 13.28 -7.24
C PHE A 10 -16.78 14.75 -7.57
N VAL A 11 -16.54 15.14 -8.83
CA VAL A 11 -16.80 16.51 -9.30
C VAL A 11 -18.29 16.80 -9.39
N GLU A 12 -19.07 15.89 -9.96
CA GLU A 12 -20.53 16.04 -10.11
C GLU A 12 -21.25 16.08 -8.75
N ALA A 13 -20.76 15.32 -7.77
CA ALA A 13 -21.28 15.32 -6.40
C ALA A 13 -20.81 16.53 -5.57
N GLY A 14 -19.91 17.38 -6.10
CA GLY A 14 -19.37 18.53 -5.39
C GLY A 14 -18.40 18.17 -4.25
N LEU A 15 -17.82 16.97 -4.26
CA LEU A 15 -16.86 16.50 -3.25
C LEU A 15 -15.43 17.00 -3.51
N GLY A 16 -15.18 17.54 -4.69
CA GLY A 16 -13.92 18.17 -5.09
C GLY A 16 -14.05 18.82 -6.47
N THR A 17 -13.07 19.65 -6.81
CA THR A 17 -12.96 20.25 -8.15
C THR A 17 -11.97 19.48 -9.02
N THR A 18 -11.99 19.72 -10.33
CA THR A 18 -10.95 19.20 -11.22
C THR A 18 -9.55 19.63 -10.78
N ALA A 19 -9.40 20.86 -10.26
CA ALA A 19 -8.13 21.35 -9.76
C ALA A 19 -7.64 20.59 -8.51
N ASP A 20 -8.55 20.19 -7.62
CA ASP A 20 -8.21 19.36 -6.47
C ASP A 20 -7.72 17.96 -6.90
N ILE A 21 -8.38 17.39 -7.91
CA ILE A 21 -7.99 16.08 -8.48
C ILE A 21 -6.61 16.17 -9.17
N ASP A 22 -6.36 17.22 -9.94
CA ASP A 22 -5.06 17.44 -10.60
C ASP A 22 -3.94 17.63 -9.57
N TYR A 23 -4.19 18.41 -8.51
CA TYR A 23 -3.26 18.54 -7.39
C TYR A 23 -2.95 17.18 -6.73
N ILE A 24 -3.96 16.33 -6.50
CA ILE A 24 -3.77 15.00 -5.92
C ILE A 24 -2.96 14.09 -6.87
N LYS A 25 -3.19 14.19 -8.18
CA LYS A 25 -2.41 13.43 -9.18
C LYS A 25 -0.93 13.77 -9.08
N ASP A 26 -0.59 15.05 -8.99
CA ASP A 26 0.79 15.49 -8.91
C ASP A 26 1.42 15.26 -7.53
N ALA A 27 0.70 15.56 -6.45
CA ALA A 27 1.24 15.57 -5.09
C ALA A 27 1.16 14.23 -4.36
N LYS A 28 0.24 13.34 -4.76
CA LYS A 28 -0.05 12.07 -4.06
C LYS A 28 0.05 10.84 -4.95
N GLY A 29 0.53 11.01 -6.18
CA GLY A 29 0.72 9.91 -7.14
C GLY A 29 -0.60 9.37 -7.71
N GLY A 30 -1.69 10.14 -7.63
CA GLY A 30 -2.98 9.78 -8.22
C GLY A 30 -4.12 9.63 -7.20
N LEU A 31 -5.36 9.78 -7.70
CA LEU A 31 -6.57 9.65 -6.88
C LEU A 31 -6.66 8.27 -6.21
N GLY A 32 -6.26 7.20 -6.89
CA GLY A 32 -6.31 5.85 -6.33
C GLY A 32 -5.42 5.67 -5.09
N LEU A 33 -4.21 6.24 -5.08
CA LEU A 33 -3.32 6.19 -3.92
C LEU A 33 -3.85 7.05 -2.77
N PHE A 34 -4.38 8.23 -3.11
CA PHE A 34 -5.00 9.10 -2.12
C PHE A 34 -6.19 8.42 -1.43
N LEU A 35 -7.12 7.84 -2.18
CA LEU A 35 -8.28 7.15 -1.60
C LEU A 35 -7.85 6.00 -0.69
N ARG A 36 -6.88 5.19 -1.12
CA ARG A 36 -6.31 4.11 -0.28
C ARG A 36 -5.70 4.65 0.99
N SER A 37 -4.99 5.78 0.95
CA SER A 37 -4.42 6.39 2.17
C SER A 37 -5.49 6.84 3.18
N LEU A 38 -6.73 7.11 2.72
CA LEU A 38 -7.84 7.47 3.60
C LEU A 38 -8.55 6.24 4.17
N THR A 39 -8.71 5.19 3.37
CA THR A 39 -9.56 4.04 3.72
C THR A 39 -8.77 2.80 4.14
N GLY A 40 -7.47 2.76 3.90
CA GLY A 40 -6.71 1.53 3.90
C GLY A 40 -6.96 0.69 2.64
N LEU A 41 -6.49 -0.56 2.68
CA LEU A 41 -6.77 -1.60 1.69
C LEU A 41 -7.56 -2.73 2.34
N GLU A 42 -8.35 -3.44 1.54
CA GLU A 42 -8.82 -4.76 1.94
C GLU A 42 -7.62 -5.69 2.11
N ARG A 43 -7.50 -6.29 3.29
CA ARG A 43 -6.36 -7.14 3.63
C ARG A 43 -6.27 -8.35 2.69
N GLU A 44 -7.40 -8.95 2.37
CA GLU A 44 -7.51 -10.08 1.45
C GLU A 44 -7.03 -9.70 0.04
N ALA A 45 -7.39 -8.51 -0.44
CA ALA A 45 -6.92 -8.02 -1.73
C ALA A 45 -5.40 -7.77 -1.73
N ALA A 46 -4.86 -7.20 -0.65
CA ALA A 46 -3.42 -7.03 -0.49
C ALA A 46 -2.68 -8.37 -0.43
N ALA A 47 -3.23 -9.36 0.29
CA ALA A 47 -2.67 -10.71 0.35
C ALA A 47 -2.67 -11.41 -1.02
N LEU A 48 -3.75 -11.33 -1.79
CA LEU A 48 -3.83 -11.90 -3.14
C LEU A 48 -2.83 -11.26 -4.13
N ALA A 49 -2.61 -9.95 -4.01
CA ALA A 49 -1.58 -9.26 -4.79
C ALA A 49 -0.18 -9.80 -4.43
N PHE A 50 0.09 -10.02 -3.14
CA PHE A 50 1.32 -10.64 -2.67
C PHE A 50 1.47 -12.10 -3.09
N ASP A 51 0.39 -12.88 -3.11
CA ASP A 51 0.39 -14.27 -3.59
C ASP A 51 0.80 -14.33 -5.06
N THR A 52 0.44 -13.32 -5.85
CA THR A 52 0.91 -13.21 -7.23
C THR A 52 2.40 -12.84 -7.29
N PHE A 53 2.86 -11.91 -6.45
CA PHE A 53 4.26 -11.50 -6.38
C PHE A 53 5.23 -12.59 -5.89
N GLN A 54 4.75 -13.52 -5.05
CA GLN A 54 5.54 -14.63 -4.51
C GLN A 54 5.56 -15.86 -5.43
N GLN A 55 4.81 -15.86 -6.55
CA GLN A 55 4.80 -17.00 -7.47
C GLN A 55 6.24 -17.31 -7.94
N GLY A 56 6.65 -18.56 -7.77
CA GLY A 56 8.00 -19.02 -8.12
C GLY A 56 9.09 -18.70 -7.08
N LYS A 57 8.75 -18.09 -5.93
CA LYS A 57 9.68 -17.85 -4.81
C LYS A 57 9.36 -18.80 -3.65
N ALA A 58 10.39 -19.35 -3.02
CA ALA A 58 10.26 -20.11 -1.78
C ALA A 58 10.71 -19.24 -0.60
N PHE A 59 9.74 -18.69 0.13
CA PHE A 59 10.04 -17.87 1.30
C PHE A 59 10.26 -18.71 2.56
N THR A 60 11.19 -18.28 3.39
CA THR A 60 11.37 -18.81 4.75
C THR A 60 10.23 -18.36 5.66
N ALA A 61 10.08 -19.01 6.82
CA ALA A 61 9.07 -18.61 7.81
C ALA A 61 9.22 -17.14 8.27
N ASN A 62 10.46 -16.64 8.37
CA ASN A 62 10.71 -15.24 8.75
C ASN A 62 10.32 -14.25 7.63
N GLN A 63 10.63 -14.59 6.38
CA GLN A 63 10.21 -13.80 5.21
C GLN A 63 8.69 -13.74 5.10
N LEU A 64 7.99 -14.87 5.28
CA LEU A 64 6.52 -14.91 5.29
C LEU A 64 5.93 -14.07 6.42
N ARG A 65 6.52 -14.09 7.61
CA ARG A 65 6.08 -13.23 8.73
C ARG A 65 6.22 -11.75 8.39
N PHE A 66 7.35 -11.35 7.80
CA PHE A 66 7.58 -9.98 7.39
C PHE A 66 6.58 -9.53 6.31
N VAL A 67 6.33 -10.37 5.30
CA VAL A 67 5.32 -10.10 4.26
C VAL A 67 3.93 -9.96 4.86
N ASN A 68 3.56 -10.79 5.83
CA ASN A 68 2.27 -10.64 6.52
C ASN A 68 2.15 -9.31 7.28
N GLU A 69 3.22 -8.86 7.96
CA GLU A 69 3.22 -7.55 8.63
C GLU A 69 3.10 -6.41 7.60
N LEU A 70 3.73 -6.56 6.43
CA LEU A 70 3.61 -5.60 5.33
C LEU A 70 2.18 -5.55 4.76
N ILE A 71 1.54 -6.71 4.57
CA ILE A 71 0.13 -6.80 4.17
C ILE A 71 -0.77 -6.14 5.21
N ASP A 72 -0.57 -6.41 6.50
CA ASP A 72 -1.33 -5.82 7.59
C ASP A 72 -1.15 -4.29 7.65
N TYR A 73 0.08 -3.81 7.46
CA TYR A 73 0.39 -2.39 7.40
C TYR A 73 -0.33 -1.71 6.23
N LEU A 74 -0.25 -2.29 5.04
CA LEU A 74 -0.91 -1.79 3.84
C LEU A 74 -2.44 -1.82 3.96
N ALA A 75 -2.99 -2.85 4.61
CA ALA A 75 -4.42 -2.92 4.89
C ALA A 75 -4.89 -1.75 5.77
N ARG A 76 -4.11 -1.38 6.78
CA ARG A 76 -4.46 -0.29 7.70
C ARG A 76 -4.19 1.10 7.13
N ASN A 77 -3.06 1.29 6.45
CA ASN A 77 -2.56 2.60 6.06
C ASN A 77 -2.76 2.91 4.58
N GLY A 78 -3.10 1.90 3.77
CA GLY A 78 -3.37 2.05 2.33
C GLY A 78 -2.12 2.17 1.45
N THR A 79 -1.05 2.71 2.01
CA THR A 79 0.25 2.92 1.38
C THR A 79 1.35 2.66 2.40
N ILE A 80 2.59 2.51 1.92
CA ILE A 80 3.78 2.41 2.77
C ILE A 80 4.89 3.29 2.19
N ASP A 81 5.54 4.06 3.06
CA ASP A 81 6.81 4.70 2.76
C ASP A 81 7.94 3.70 3.09
N VAL A 82 9.01 3.69 2.30
CA VAL A 82 10.17 2.81 2.52
C VAL A 82 10.76 3.03 3.91
N ASP A 83 10.77 4.26 4.41
CA ASP A 83 11.29 4.58 5.75
C ASP A 83 10.53 3.84 6.86
N ALA A 84 9.23 3.57 6.66
CA ALA A 84 8.42 2.82 7.63
C ALA A 84 8.94 1.41 7.88
N LEU A 85 9.64 0.79 6.92
CA LEU A 85 10.24 -0.55 7.07
C LEU A 85 11.37 -0.58 8.11
N TYR A 86 11.90 0.59 8.49
CA TYR A 86 12.92 0.76 9.53
C TYR A 86 12.34 1.26 10.86
N GLU A 87 11.01 1.26 10.99
CA GLU A 87 10.29 1.66 12.20
C GLU A 87 9.47 0.49 12.78
N SER A 88 8.82 0.71 13.93
CA SER A 88 7.82 -0.22 14.45
C SER A 88 6.60 -0.25 13.51
N PRO A 89 5.99 -1.41 13.21
CA PRO A 89 6.22 -2.73 13.81
C PRO A 89 7.32 -3.57 13.13
N PHE A 90 7.84 -3.16 11.98
CA PHE A 90 8.77 -3.94 11.17
C PHE A 90 10.09 -4.24 11.88
N THR A 91 10.60 -3.30 12.67
CA THR A 91 11.82 -3.48 13.48
C THR A 91 11.71 -4.58 14.54
N ALA A 92 10.51 -4.99 14.94
CA ALA A 92 10.32 -6.15 15.81
C ALA A 92 10.66 -7.47 15.08
N LEU A 93 10.55 -7.49 13.75
CA LEU A 93 10.89 -8.64 12.90
C LEU A 93 12.30 -8.52 12.34
N ALA A 94 12.69 -7.30 11.93
CA ALA A 94 13.94 -7.00 11.25
C ALA A 94 14.62 -5.79 11.92
N PRO A 95 15.32 -5.98 13.06
CA PRO A 95 15.84 -4.85 13.86
C PRO A 95 16.82 -3.93 13.13
N THR A 96 17.47 -4.42 12.08
CA THR A 96 18.43 -3.67 11.26
C THR A 96 17.88 -3.36 9.86
N GLY A 97 16.59 -3.56 9.62
CA GLY A 97 15.95 -3.38 8.32
C GLY A 97 15.67 -4.69 7.56
N PRO A 98 14.84 -4.60 6.50
CA PRO A 98 14.36 -5.75 5.72
C PRO A 98 15.47 -6.59 5.08
N GLU A 99 16.65 -6.02 4.84
CA GLU A 99 17.80 -6.69 4.24
C GLU A 99 18.31 -7.86 5.11
N ALA A 100 18.09 -7.79 6.43
CA ALA A 100 18.43 -8.90 7.33
C ALA A 100 17.54 -10.14 7.10
N ILE A 101 16.36 -9.96 6.50
CA ILE A 101 15.39 -11.03 6.22
C ILE A 101 15.41 -11.42 4.73
N PHE A 102 15.71 -10.46 3.85
CA PHE A 102 15.79 -10.63 2.40
C PHE A 102 17.21 -10.29 1.90
N PRO A 103 18.21 -11.17 2.17
CA PRO A 103 19.53 -11.04 1.55
C PRO A 103 19.45 -11.35 0.04
N GLU A 104 20.34 -10.75 -0.75
CA GLU A 104 20.43 -10.93 -2.22
C GLU A 104 20.50 -12.39 -2.69
#